data_AF-A0AAI8L6M3-F1
#
_entry.id   AF-A0AAI8L6M3-F1
#
_cell.length_a   1.000
_cell.length_b   1.000
_cell.length_c   1.000
_cell.angle_alpha   90.00
_cell.angle_beta   90.00
_cell.angle_gamma   90.00
#
_symmetry.space_group_name_H-M   'P 1'
#
loop_
_entity.id
_entity.type
_entity.pdbx_description
1 polymer ?
#
loop_
_entity_poly.entity_id
_entity_poly.type
_entity_poly.pdbx_seq_one_letter_code
_entity_poly.pdbx_strand_id
1 'polypeptide(L)'
;MDHFREEELLSRPQFAAVAAEFETTGRVRPETLIGATASFVDAVVASGDDVVIADALMPFVPTLLAMGQDAETIDTFMTDLSEVLAPLRPVMVFLDGNAESALSRAVAREGEQWLDWYLAKLAHYEVTPQVTDAASAVTYLRHERAVTLAAVRRQDWGLVLVERADERPRDEVLRIAQRGLKML
;
A
#
# COMPACT_ATOMS: atom_id res chain seq x y z
N MET A 1 15.06 -10.98 11.25
CA MET A 1 13.84 -10.14 11.31
C MET A 1 14.22 -8.77 10.83
N ASP A 2 13.77 -8.42 9.64
CA ASP A 2 13.94 -7.08 9.05
C ASP A 2 12.60 -6.33 9.14
N HIS A 3 12.65 -5.08 9.61
CA HIS A 3 11.47 -4.21 9.77
C HIS A 3 11.82 -2.79 9.34
N PHE A 4 11.00 -2.22 8.46
CA PHE A 4 11.18 -0.88 7.94
C PHE A 4 9.84 -0.22 7.59
N ARG A 5 9.85 1.11 7.56
CA ARG A 5 8.73 2.00 7.26
C ARG A 5 8.62 2.35 5.78
N GLU A 6 7.45 2.85 5.37
CA GLU A 6 7.21 3.37 4.02
C GLU A 6 8.28 4.40 3.58
N GLU A 7 8.64 5.33 4.46
CA GLU A 7 9.66 6.36 4.21
C GLU A 7 11.07 5.78 3.95
N GLU A 8 11.33 4.57 4.42
CA GLU A 8 12.61 3.88 4.27
C GLU A 8 12.65 3.02 3.00
N LEU A 9 11.50 2.67 2.41
CA LEU A 9 11.42 1.78 1.24
C LEU A 9 12.24 2.32 0.07
N LEU A 10 12.06 3.61 -0.29
CA LEU A 10 12.76 4.24 -1.41
C LEU A 10 14.26 4.47 -1.14
N SER A 11 14.68 4.40 0.13
CA SER A 11 16.11 4.49 0.50
C SER A 11 16.85 3.16 0.36
N ARG A 12 16.13 2.04 0.19
CA ARG A 12 16.74 0.72 0.03
C ARG A 12 17.37 0.58 -1.36
N PRO A 13 18.55 -0.07 -1.48
CA PRO A 13 19.23 -0.22 -2.77
C PRO A 13 18.37 -0.88 -3.85
N GLN A 14 17.48 -1.80 -3.46
CA GLN A 14 16.59 -2.52 -4.37
C GLN A 14 15.53 -1.62 -5.02
N PHE A 15 15.17 -0.51 -4.38
CA PHE A 15 14.18 0.45 -4.86
C PHE A 15 14.81 1.70 -5.51
N ALA A 16 16.13 1.72 -5.70
CA ALA A 16 16.82 2.86 -6.32
C ALA A 16 16.28 3.18 -7.74
N ALA A 17 15.92 2.16 -8.52
CA ALA A 17 15.31 2.36 -9.84
C ALA A 17 13.91 2.99 -9.75
N VAL A 18 13.12 2.61 -8.73
CA VAL A 18 11.80 3.20 -8.46
C VAL A 18 11.95 4.66 -8.08
N ALA A 19 12.89 4.98 -7.16
CA ALA A 19 13.17 6.35 -6.76
C ALA A 19 13.60 7.22 -7.96
N ALA A 20 14.55 6.75 -8.76
CA ALA A 20 15.05 7.49 -9.93
C ALA A 20 13.96 7.73 -11.00
N GLU A 21 13.11 6.73 -11.26
CA GLU A 21 12.01 6.87 -12.21
C GLU A 21 10.94 7.85 -11.71
N PHE A 22 10.61 7.78 -10.41
CA PHE A 22 9.66 8.69 -9.78
C PHE A 22 10.17 10.13 -9.76
N GLU A 23 11.44 10.36 -9.42
CA GLU A 23 12.06 11.69 -9.43
C GLU A 23 12.05 12.32 -10.83
N THR A 24 12.22 11.51 -11.88
CA THR A 24 12.28 11.99 -13.26
C THR A 24 10.89 12.27 -13.84
N THR A 25 9.89 11.43 -13.53
CA THR A 25 8.61 11.42 -14.26
C THR A 25 7.39 11.71 -13.38
N GLY A 26 7.54 11.70 -12.05
CA GLY A 26 6.43 11.75 -11.10
C GLY A 26 5.58 10.47 -11.07
N ARG A 27 5.96 9.45 -11.84
CA ARG A 27 5.27 8.16 -12.01
C ARG A 27 6.29 7.02 -11.99
N VAL A 28 5.82 5.79 -11.80
CA VAL A 28 6.66 4.59 -11.84
C VAL A 28 5.93 3.55 -12.68
N ARG A 29 6.65 2.88 -13.57
CA ARG A 29 6.07 1.84 -14.40
C ARG A 29 5.87 0.55 -13.59
N PRO A 30 4.81 -0.23 -13.87
CA PRO A 30 4.57 -1.52 -13.22
C PRO A 30 5.80 -2.44 -13.27
N GLU A 31 6.51 -2.49 -14.40
CA GLU A 31 7.69 -3.34 -14.58
C GLU A 31 8.85 -2.94 -13.65
N THR A 32 9.01 -1.64 -13.39
CA THR A 32 10.03 -1.15 -12.45
C THR A 32 9.70 -1.58 -11.03
N LEU A 33 8.42 -1.54 -10.63
CA LEU A 33 7.97 -2.00 -9.31
C LEU A 33 8.17 -3.51 -9.15
N ILE A 34 7.85 -4.30 -10.17
CA ILE A 34 8.10 -5.76 -10.18
C ILE A 34 9.59 -6.06 -10.08
N GLY A 35 10.44 -5.42 -10.88
CA GLY A 35 11.89 -5.64 -10.85
C GLY A 35 12.54 -5.26 -9.52
N ALA A 36 12.10 -4.15 -8.90
CA ALA A 36 12.55 -3.75 -7.57
C ALA A 36 12.10 -4.75 -6.49
N THR A 37 10.85 -5.24 -6.57
CA THR A 37 10.32 -6.24 -5.64
C THR A 37 11.06 -7.57 -5.79
N ALA A 38 11.38 -8.01 -7.01
CA ALA A 38 12.18 -9.22 -7.23
C ALA A 38 13.58 -9.10 -6.62
N SER A 39 14.24 -7.95 -6.83
CA SER A 39 15.54 -7.67 -6.21
C SER A 39 15.48 -7.65 -4.69
N PHE A 40 14.37 -7.19 -4.12
CA PHE A 40 14.11 -7.23 -2.68
C PHE A 40 13.91 -8.66 -2.16
N VAL A 41 13.10 -9.47 -2.85
CA VAL A 41 12.89 -10.89 -2.51
C VAL A 41 14.22 -11.64 -2.53
N ASP A 42 15.02 -11.48 -3.58
CA ASP A 42 16.35 -12.12 -3.68
C ASP A 42 17.25 -11.75 -2.51
N ALA A 43 17.24 -10.47 -2.09
CA ALA A 43 18.03 -10.00 -0.96
C ALA A 43 17.56 -10.61 0.38
N VAL A 44 16.25 -10.76 0.57
CA VAL A 44 15.65 -11.40 1.77
C VAL A 44 15.97 -12.90 1.80
N VAL A 45 15.88 -13.59 0.66
CA VAL A 45 16.24 -15.01 0.60
C VAL A 45 17.74 -15.20 0.87
N ALA A 46 18.59 -14.32 0.35
CA ALA A 46 20.02 -14.38 0.56
C ALA A 46 20.44 -14.06 2.01
N SER A 47 19.71 -13.17 2.71
CA SER A 47 19.97 -12.88 4.13
C SER A 47 19.54 -14.02 5.05
N GLY A 48 18.62 -14.88 4.60
CA GLY A 48 18.06 -15.97 5.39
C GLY A 48 17.12 -15.48 6.49
N ASP A 49 16.47 -14.33 6.31
CA ASP A 49 15.51 -13.81 7.27
C ASP A 49 14.26 -14.69 7.38
N ASP A 50 13.90 -15.08 8.60
CA ASP A 50 12.69 -15.88 8.85
C ASP A 50 11.39 -15.11 8.60
N VAL A 51 11.40 -13.80 8.89
CA VAL A 51 10.26 -12.89 8.80
C VAL A 51 10.73 -11.50 8.39
N VAL A 52 10.03 -10.92 7.43
CA VAL A 52 10.22 -9.53 6.98
C VAL A 52 8.89 -8.80 7.10
N ILE A 53 8.93 -7.62 7.74
CA ILE A 53 7.77 -6.76 7.91
C ILE A 53 8.01 -5.47 7.15
N ALA A 54 7.19 -5.23 6.14
CA ALA A 54 7.16 -3.96 5.42
C ALA A 54 5.89 -3.20 5.81
N ASP A 55 6.04 -2.11 6.57
CA ASP A 55 4.97 -1.13 6.80
C ASP A 55 4.98 -0.13 5.64
N ALA A 56 4.80 -0.65 4.43
CA ALA A 56 5.00 0.08 3.20
C ALA A 56 3.93 -0.28 2.16
N LEU A 57 3.87 0.58 1.13
CA LEU A 57 2.98 0.60 -0.03
C LEU A 57 2.81 -0.69 -0.84
N MET A 58 3.21 -1.89 -0.39
CA MET A 58 2.80 -3.15 -1.01
C MET A 58 1.33 -3.44 -0.67
N PRO A 59 0.47 -3.76 -1.65
CA PRO A 59 0.79 -4.29 -2.98
C PRO A 59 0.78 -3.25 -4.12
N PHE A 60 1.13 -2.00 -3.86
CA PHE A 60 1.23 -0.87 -4.81
C PHE A 60 -0.07 -0.47 -5.51
N VAL A 61 -1.20 -1.11 -5.21
CA VAL A 61 -2.51 -0.79 -5.81
C VAL A 61 -2.90 0.68 -5.63
N PRO A 62 -2.75 1.32 -4.44
CA PRO A 62 -2.98 2.76 -4.30
C PRO A 62 -2.15 3.60 -5.26
N THR A 63 -0.86 3.27 -5.40
CA THR A 63 0.08 3.96 -6.30
C THR A 63 -0.34 3.79 -7.75
N LEU A 64 -0.69 2.58 -8.18
CA LEU A 64 -1.11 2.30 -9.55
C LEU A 64 -2.43 3.01 -9.90
N LEU A 65 -3.38 3.03 -8.97
CA LEU A 65 -4.62 3.79 -9.13
C LEU A 65 -4.36 5.30 -9.25
N ALA A 66 -3.49 5.85 -8.40
CA ALA A 66 -3.08 7.24 -8.51
C ALA A 66 -2.37 7.52 -9.85
N MET A 67 -1.64 6.56 -10.39
CA MET A 67 -0.99 6.68 -11.70
C MET A 67 -1.93 6.39 -12.88
N GLY A 68 -3.22 6.24 -12.64
CA GLY A 68 -4.24 6.08 -13.69
C GLY A 68 -4.25 4.71 -14.34
N GLN A 69 -3.69 3.68 -13.70
CA GLN A 69 -3.77 2.31 -14.20
C GLN A 69 -5.19 1.79 -14.09
N ASP A 70 -5.63 1.06 -15.12
CA ASP A 70 -6.94 0.43 -15.15
C ASP A 70 -6.97 -0.87 -14.34
N ALA A 71 -8.17 -1.42 -14.16
CA ALA A 71 -8.38 -2.64 -13.37
C ALA A 71 -7.66 -3.86 -13.97
N GLU A 72 -7.57 -3.96 -15.30
CA GLU A 72 -6.90 -5.07 -16.00
C GLU A 72 -5.38 -5.02 -15.78
N THR A 73 -4.80 -3.83 -15.86
CA THR A 73 -3.38 -3.61 -15.58
C THR A 73 -3.05 -3.88 -14.12
N ILE A 74 -3.91 -3.44 -13.18
CA ILE A 74 -3.76 -3.75 -11.76
C ILE A 74 -3.85 -5.25 -11.52
N ASP A 75 -4.78 -5.96 -12.17
CA ASP A 75 -4.92 -7.42 -12.02
C ASP A 75 -3.71 -8.18 -12.57
N THR A 76 -3.19 -7.76 -13.73
CA THR A 76 -1.96 -8.31 -14.31
C THR A 76 -0.78 -8.09 -13.36
N PHE A 77 -0.60 -6.85 -12.89
CA PHE A 77 0.44 -6.50 -11.94
C PHE A 77 0.37 -7.32 -10.65
N MET A 78 -0.83 -7.53 -10.10
CA MET A 78 -1.00 -8.31 -8.87
C MET A 78 -0.67 -9.79 -9.07
N THR A 79 -0.92 -10.32 -10.26
CA THR A 79 -0.52 -11.69 -10.63
C THR A 79 1.01 -11.79 -10.66
N ASP A 80 1.68 -10.90 -11.38
CA ASP A 80 3.15 -10.85 -11.45
C ASP A 80 3.79 -10.63 -10.07
N LEU A 81 3.21 -9.73 -9.27
CA LEU A 81 3.67 -9.45 -7.91
C LEU A 81 3.53 -10.69 -7.02
N SER A 82 2.43 -11.44 -7.15
CA SER A 82 2.22 -12.66 -6.38
C SER A 82 3.22 -13.75 -6.74
N GLU A 83 3.59 -13.88 -8.02
CA GLU A 83 4.64 -14.81 -8.45
C GLU A 83 6.00 -14.43 -7.86
N VAL A 84 6.36 -13.15 -7.90
CA VAL A 84 7.61 -12.63 -7.33
C VAL A 84 7.67 -12.85 -5.82
N LEU A 85 6.56 -12.64 -5.11
CA LEU A 85 6.52 -12.77 -3.65
C LEU A 85 6.36 -14.23 -3.17
N ALA A 86 6.08 -15.19 -4.06
CA ALA A 86 5.82 -16.58 -3.70
C ALA A 86 6.89 -17.22 -2.78
N PRO A 87 8.21 -16.98 -2.96
CA PRO A 87 9.23 -17.51 -2.05
C PRO A 87 9.07 -17.05 -0.60
N LEU A 88 8.47 -15.89 -0.37
CA LEU A 88 8.30 -15.29 0.96
C LEU A 88 6.95 -15.65 1.61
N ARG A 89 6.01 -16.27 0.88
CA ARG A 89 4.64 -16.61 1.35
C ARG A 89 3.94 -15.38 1.96
N PRO A 90 3.52 -14.41 1.12
CA PRO A 90 3.08 -13.10 1.59
C PRO A 90 1.83 -13.19 2.48
N VAL A 91 1.86 -12.38 3.55
CA VAL A 91 0.74 -12.16 4.47
C VAL A 91 0.48 -10.66 4.54
N MET A 92 -0.76 -10.25 4.30
CA MET A 92 -1.20 -8.87 4.42
C MET A 92 -2.08 -8.69 5.65
N VAL A 93 -1.68 -7.81 6.56
CA VAL A 93 -2.55 -7.33 7.64
C VAL A 93 -3.14 -5.98 7.20
N PHE A 94 -4.42 -5.98 6.85
CA PHE A 94 -5.12 -4.77 6.39
C PHE A 94 -5.89 -4.14 7.56
N LEU A 95 -5.46 -2.95 7.98
CA LEU A 95 -6.16 -2.15 8.99
C LEU A 95 -7.23 -1.29 8.32
N ASP A 96 -8.47 -1.76 8.38
CA ASP A 96 -9.56 -1.09 7.73
C ASP A 96 -10.24 -0.07 8.65
N GLY A 97 -10.53 1.12 8.15
CA GLY A 97 -11.17 2.17 8.91
C GLY A 97 -11.91 3.19 8.08
N ASN A 98 -12.53 4.17 8.75
CA ASN A 98 -13.29 5.22 8.11
C ASN A 98 -12.36 6.29 7.48
N ALA A 99 -12.48 6.51 6.18
CA ALA A 99 -11.66 7.47 5.44
C ALA A 99 -11.80 8.93 5.93
N GLU A 100 -12.99 9.34 6.36
CA GLU A 100 -13.23 10.69 6.92
C GLU A 100 -12.50 10.86 8.26
N SER A 101 -12.59 9.84 9.13
CA SER A 101 -11.86 9.82 10.40
C SER A 101 -10.35 9.76 10.19
N ALA A 102 -9.88 9.02 9.18
CA ALA A 102 -8.47 8.96 8.81
C ALA A 102 -7.94 10.32 8.31
N LEU A 103 -8.66 10.99 7.42
CA LEU A 103 -8.32 12.33 6.93
C LEU A 103 -8.33 13.34 8.07
N SER A 104 -9.39 13.38 8.88
CA SER A 104 -9.47 14.29 10.02
C SER A 104 -8.31 14.11 10.99
N ARG A 105 -7.93 12.86 11.30
CA ARG A 105 -6.75 12.55 12.13
C ARG A 105 -5.43 13.00 11.48
N ALA A 106 -5.30 12.85 10.16
CA ALA A 106 -4.11 13.30 9.46
C ALA A 106 -4.00 14.84 9.51
N VAL A 107 -5.09 15.57 9.26
CA VAL A 107 -5.11 17.03 9.39
C VAL A 107 -4.80 17.49 10.81
N ALA A 108 -5.36 16.83 11.83
CA ALA A 108 -5.07 17.16 13.21
C ALA A 108 -3.58 16.95 13.59
N ARG A 109 -2.89 16.04 12.90
CA ARG A 109 -1.48 15.72 13.13
C ARG A 109 -0.52 16.58 12.32
N GLU A 110 -0.83 16.79 11.04
CA GLU A 110 0.07 17.41 10.05
C GLU A 110 -0.28 18.90 9.76
N GLY A 111 -1.48 19.34 10.12
CA GLY A 111 -2.00 20.68 9.87
C GLY A 111 -2.79 20.83 8.55
N GLU A 112 -3.46 21.97 8.37
CA GLU A 112 -4.31 22.24 7.20
C GLU A 112 -3.51 22.31 5.89
N GLN A 113 -2.29 22.83 5.92
CA GLN A 113 -1.36 22.86 4.78
C GLN A 113 -1.05 21.48 4.19
N TRP A 114 -1.11 20.42 5.02
CA TRP A 114 -0.97 19.05 4.55
C TRP A 114 -2.20 18.61 3.75
N LEU A 115 -3.41 19.02 4.17
CA LEU A 115 -4.63 18.71 3.43
C LEU A 115 -4.59 19.36 2.04
N ASP A 116 -4.23 20.64 1.98
CA ASP A 116 -4.12 21.37 0.71
C ASP A 116 -3.12 20.69 -0.23
N TRP A 117 -1.95 20.31 0.28
CA TRP A 117 -0.95 19.55 -0.47
C TRP A 117 -1.50 18.19 -0.93
N TYR A 118 -2.18 17.45 -0.07
CA TYR A 118 -2.71 16.13 -0.38
C TYR A 118 -3.80 16.17 -1.45
N LEU A 119 -4.73 17.12 -1.35
CA LEU A 119 -5.76 17.35 -2.36
C LEU A 119 -5.15 17.78 -3.71
N ALA A 120 -4.18 18.70 -3.69
CA ALA A 120 -3.46 19.12 -4.90
C ALA A 120 -2.69 17.95 -5.54
N LYS A 121 -2.07 17.07 -4.73
CA LYS A 121 -1.40 15.85 -5.20
C LYS A 121 -2.38 14.92 -5.91
N LEU A 122 -3.53 14.62 -5.32
CA LEU A 122 -4.54 13.76 -5.93
C LEU A 122 -5.14 14.37 -7.20
N ALA A 123 -5.38 15.69 -7.20
CA ALA A 123 -5.83 16.39 -8.39
C ALA A 123 -4.80 16.33 -9.54
N HIS A 124 -3.51 16.50 -9.22
CA HIS A 124 -2.41 16.39 -10.20
C HIS A 124 -2.31 15.00 -10.82
N TYR A 125 -2.63 13.97 -10.06
CA TYR A 125 -2.66 12.59 -10.54
C TYR A 125 -3.88 12.27 -11.42
N GLU A 126 -4.86 13.17 -11.50
CA GLU A 126 -6.11 12.98 -12.26
C GLU A 126 -6.85 11.70 -11.87
N VAL A 127 -6.87 11.41 -10.56
CA VAL A 127 -7.42 10.17 -10.03
C VAL A 127 -8.91 10.01 -10.34
N THR A 128 -9.37 8.76 -10.39
CA THR A 128 -10.79 8.42 -10.54
C THR A 128 -11.28 7.67 -9.29
N PRO A 129 -12.37 8.12 -8.65
CA PRO A 129 -13.12 9.38 -8.87
C PRO A 129 -12.27 10.64 -8.66
N GLN A 130 -12.58 11.71 -9.39
CA GLN A 130 -11.86 12.99 -9.30
C GLN A 130 -11.94 13.60 -7.89
N VAL A 131 -10.84 14.23 -7.47
CA VAL A 131 -10.70 14.85 -6.15
C VAL A 131 -10.52 16.37 -6.31
N THR A 132 -11.42 17.13 -5.71
CA THR A 132 -11.41 18.60 -5.71
C THR A 132 -11.55 19.20 -4.31
N ASP A 133 -11.94 18.39 -3.33
CA ASP A 133 -12.16 18.77 -1.94
C ASP A 133 -12.04 17.54 -1.01
N ALA A 134 -12.16 17.75 0.30
CA ALA A 134 -12.08 16.67 1.28
C ALA A 134 -13.17 15.60 1.10
N ALA A 135 -14.38 15.97 0.68
CA ALA A 135 -15.49 15.01 0.52
C ALA A 135 -15.28 14.08 -0.69
N SER A 136 -14.78 14.63 -1.80
CA SER A 136 -14.36 13.86 -2.97
C SER A 136 -13.12 13.02 -2.68
N ALA A 137 -12.18 13.49 -1.85
CA ALA A 137 -11.06 12.68 -1.37
C ALA A 137 -11.54 11.47 -0.54
N VAL A 138 -12.52 11.64 0.36
CA VAL A 138 -13.15 10.52 1.08
C VAL A 138 -13.77 9.51 0.11
N THR A 139 -14.40 9.98 -0.97
CA THR A 139 -14.99 9.11 -2.00
C THR A 139 -13.91 8.33 -2.75
N TYR A 140 -12.82 8.99 -3.14
CA TYR A 140 -11.66 8.35 -3.75
C TYR A 140 -11.03 7.29 -2.83
N LEU A 141 -10.77 7.61 -1.56
CA LEU A 141 -10.19 6.67 -0.59
C LEU A 141 -11.06 5.43 -0.37
N ARG A 142 -12.40 5.58 -0.39
CA ARG A 142 -13.32 4.43 -0.35
C ARG A 142 -13.21 3.56 -1.59
N HIS A 143 -13.05 4.17 -2.77
CA HIS A 143 -12.82 3.45 -4.02
C HIS A 143 -11.47 2.71 -4.00
N GLU A 144 -10.39 3.40 -3.64
CA GLU A 144 -9.04 2.85 -3.52
C GLU A 144 -9.01 1.65 -2.56
N ARG A 145 -9.64 1.77 -1.39
CA ARG A 145 -9.82 0.67 -0.43
C ARG A 145 -10.51 -0.53 -1.09
N ALA A 146 -11.62 -0.30 -1.80
CA ALA A 146 -12.40 -1.37 -2.41
C ALA A 146 -11.59 -2.11 -3.48
N VAL A 147 -10.86 -1.37 -4.33
CA VAL A 147 -10.00 -1.95 -5.37
C VAL A 147 -8.85 -2.74 -4.73
N THR A 148 -8.17 -2.18 -3.74
CA THR A 148 -7.05 -2.83 -3.04
C THR A 148 -7.48 -4.16 -2.42
N LEU A 149 -8.58 -4.17 -1.65
CA LEU A 149 -9.09 -5.40 -1.03
C LEU A 149 -9.58 -6.42 -2.08
N ALA A 150 -10.19 -5.96 -3.17
CA ALA A 150 -10.61 -6.87 -4.25
C ALA A 150 -9.41 -7.52 -4.94
N ALA A 151 -8.37 -6.75 -5.21
CA ALA A 151 -7.16 -7.20 -5.88
C ALA A 151 -6.38 -8.23 -5.03
N VAL A 152 -6.22 -7.97 -3.72
CA VAL A 152 -5.54 -8.88 -2.79
C VAL A 152 -6.33 -10.17 -2.58
N ARG A 153 -7.66 -10.11 -2.47
CA ARG A 153 -8.51 -11.30 -2.29
C ARG A 153 -8.50 -12.27 -3.46
N ARG A 154 -8.06 -11.82 -4.65
CA ARG A 154 -7.85 -12.69 -5.81
C ARG A 154 -6.55 -13.47 -5.75
N GLN A 155 -5.63 -13.08 -4.87
CA GLN A 155 -4.34 -13.74 -4.70
C GLN A 155 -4.41 -14.79 -3.57
N ASP A 156 -3.53 -15.78 -3.63
CA ASP A 156 -3.35 -16.79 -2.57
C ASP A 156 -2.49 -16.25 -1.43
N TRP A 157 -2.80 -15.04 -0.96
CA TRP A 157 -2.09 -14.37 0.13
C TRP A 157 -2.84 -14.60 1.44
N GLY A 158 -2.10 -14.70 2.54
CA GLY A 158 -2.72 -14.69 3.86
C GLY A 158 -3.28 -13.29 4.17
N LEU A 159 -4.59 -13.08 4.05
CA LEU A 159 -5.21 -11.79 4.33
C LEU A 159 -5.84 -11.75 5.74
N VAL A 160 -5.28 -10.94 6.62
CA VAL A 160 -5.85 -10.61 7.94
C VAL A 160 -6.48 -9.22 7.88
N LEU A 161 -7.80 -9.18 7.73
CA LEU A 161 -8.56 -7.92 7.75
C LEU A 161 -8.98 -7.55 9.18
N VAL A 162 -8.56 -6.39 9.65
CA VAL A 162 -9.00 -5.82 10.93
C VAL A 162 -10.00 -4.70 10.67
N GLU A 163 -11.29 -5.02 10.74
CA GLU A 163 -12.37 -4.06 10.47
C GLU A 163 -12.55 -3.03 11.59
N ARG A 164 -12.81 -1.78 11.20
CA ARG A 164 -13.03 -0.63 12.10
C ARG A 164 -11.84 -0.42 13.04
N ALA A 165 -10.62 -0.60 12.54
CA ALA A 165 -9.39 -0.46 13.31
C ALA A 165 -9.23 0.95 13.90
N ASP A 166 -9.82 1.97 13.26
CA ASP A 166 -9.85 3.35 13.72
C ASP A 166 -10.79 3.61 14.91
N GLU A 167 -11.74 2.72 15.16
CA GLU A 167 -12.71 2.82 16.26
C GLU A 167 -12.37 1.91 17.45
N ARG A 168 -11.26 1.16 17.36
CA ARG A 168 -10.83 0.19 18.37
C ARG A 168 -9.61 0.67 19.14
N PRO A 169 -9.48 0.31 20.43
CA PRO A 169 -8.22 0.45 21.15
C PRO A 169 -7.08 -0.33 20.47
N ARG A 170 -5.86 0.20 20.53
CA ARG A 170 -4.68 -0.42 19.90
C ARG A 170 -4.46 -1.87 20.33
N ASP A 171 -4.66 -2.17 21.61
CA ASP A 171 -4.51 -3.54 22.16
C ASP A 171 -5.58 -4.51 21.61
N GLU A 172 -6.75 -4.01 21.21
CA GLU A 172 -7.76 -4.82 20.56
C GLU A 172 -7.40 -5.10 19.10
N VAL A 173 -6.97 -4.07 18.36
CA VAL A 173 -6.46 -4.21 16.99
C VAL A 173 -5.34 -5.24 16.95
N LEU A 174 -4.37 -5.13 17.86
CA LEU A 174 -3.25 -6.08 17.97
C LEU A 174 -3.73 -7.50 18.24
N ARG A 175 -4.66 -7.70 19.18
CA ARG A 175 -5.20 -9.03 19.49
C ARG A 175 -5.95 -9.65 18.31
N ILE A 176 -6.68 -8.86 17.52
CA ILE A 176 -7.37 -9.34 16.32
C ILE A 176 -6.33 -9.77 15.27
N ALA A 177 -5.34 -8.92 14.99
CA ALA A 177 -4.28 -9.24 14.04
C ALA A 177 -3.53 -10.53 14.43
N GLN A 178 -3.13 -10.65 15.71
CA GLN A 178 -2.46 -11.86 16.24
C GLN A 178 -3.32 -13.12 16.11
N ARG A 179 -4.65 -13.00 16.27
CA ARG A 179 -5.56 -14.14 16.09
C ARG A 179 -5.65 -14.53 14.62
N GLY A 180 -5.80 -13.56 13.72
CA GLY A 180 -5.85 -13.81 12.27
C GLY A 180 -4.58 -14.49 11.77
N LEU A 181 -3.41 -14.01 12.20
CA LEU A 181 -2.11 -14.60 11.84
C LEU A 181 -1.95 -16.05 12.30
N LYS A 182 -2.60 -16.47 13.41
CA LYS A 182 -2.58 -17.86 13.90
C LYS A 182 -3.49 -18.80 13.11
N MET A 183 -4.35 -18.25 12.24
CA MET A 183 -5.33 -19.01 11.45
C MET A 183 -4.91 -19.16 9.98
N LEU A 184 -3.81 -18.51 9.58
CA LEU A 184 -3.14 -18.70 8.30
C LEU A 184 -2.23 -19.93 8.37
#